data_AF-A0AAV5HDQ3-F1
#
_entry.id   AF-A0AAV5HDQ3-F1
#
_cell.length_a   1.000
_cell.length_b   1.000
_cell.length_c   1.000
_cell.angle_alpha   90.00
_cell.angle_beta   90.00
_cell.angle_gamma   90.00
#
_symmetry.space_group_name_H-M   'P 1'
#
loop_
_entity.id
_entity.type
_entity.pdbx_description
1 polymer ?
#
loop_
_entity_poly.entity_id
_entity_poly.type
_entity_poly.pdbx_seq_one_letter_code
_entity_poly.pdbx_strand_id
1 'polypeptide(L)'
;MDTEKMFELADRLRALRDEKAEAEQHLKEIKAEMDEVDYRLSELMAESETQNFTRAGTMFCLTTKTHASAVAGRKEELFSALRAGGFGDLVYETVNANSLSAFVKEQVAENGDMLPDWLDGLVNVFEKTTVGVRKAAK
;
A
#
# COMPACT_ATOMS: atom_id res chain seq x y z
N MET A 1 -10.88 13.03 35.96
CA MET A 1 -9.66 13.53 35.27
C MET A 1 -9.04 12.46 34.38
N ASP A 2 -8.28 11.47 34.89
CA ASP A 2 -7.56 10.53 34.00
C ASP A 2 -8.48 9.54 33.25
N THR A 3 -9.56 9.07 33.89
CA THR A 3 -10.54 8.17 33.27
C THR A 3 -11.39 8.88 32.21
N GLU A 4 -11.78 10.14 32.45
CA GLU A 4 -12.55 10.93 31.48
C GLU A 4 -11.73 11.19 30.21
N LYS A 5 -10.46 11.59 30.38
CA LYS A 5 -9.54 11.76 29.25
C LYS A 5 -9.31 10.46 28.47
N MET A 6 -9.30 9.31 29.15
CA MET A 6 -9.21 8.00 28.50
C MET A 6 -10.43 7.71 27.62
N PHE A 7 -11.64 8.02 28.10
CA PHE A 7 -12.87 7.86 27.31
C PHE A 7 -12.92 8.83 26.12
N GLU A 8 -12.56 10.10 26.32
CA GLU A 8 -12.45 11.07 25.22
C GLU A 8 -11.49 10.60 24.11
N LEU A 9 -10.33 10.07 24.49
CA LEU A 9 -9.36 9.54 23.52
C LEU A 9 -9.87 8.26 22.85
N ALA A 10 -10.59 7.40 23.56
CA ALA A 10 -11.19 6.19 22.99
C ALA A 10 -12.28 6.54 21.96
N ASP A 11 -13.15 7.50 22.27
CA ASP A 11 -14.19 7.97 21.37
C ASP A 11 -13.59 8.65 20.14
N ARG A 12 -12.56 9.49 20.34
CA ARG A 12 -11.81 10.11 19.24
C ARG A 12 -11.12 9.07 18.36
N LEU A 13 -10.47 8.06 18.93
CA LEU A 13 -9.81 7.00 18.18
C LEU A 13 -10.81 6.20 17.34
N ARG A 14 -12.01 5.96 17.88
CA ARG A 14 -13.10 5.30 17.15
C ARG A 14 -13.56 6.16 15.97
N ALA A 15 -13.90 7.43 16.23
CA ALA A 15 -14.36 8.36 15.19
C ALA A 15 -13.34 8.49 14.05
N LEU A 16 -12.05 8.60 14.36
CA LEU A 16 -10.99 8.68 13.34
C LEU A 16 -10.85 7.39 12.52
N ARG A 17 -11.13 6.21 13.09
CA ARG A 17 -11.12 4.96 12.32
C ARG A 17 -12.32 4.85 11.38
N ASP A 18 -13.48 5.33 11.83
CA ASP A 18 -14.69 5.37 11.02
C ASP A 18 -14.51 6.37 9.86
N GLU A 19 -14.02 7.59 10.14
CA GLU A 19 -13.68 8.61 9.12
C GLU A 19 -12.65 8.10 8.12
N LYS A 20 -11.59 7.42 8.60
CA LYS A 20 -10.59 6.81 7.71
C LYS A 20 -11.23 5.81 6.77
N ALA A 21 -12.12 4.94 7.26
CA ALA A 21 -12.77 3.92 6.44
C ALA A 21 -13.68 4.55 5.37
N GLU A 22 -14.42 5.60 5.74
CA GLU A 22 -15.26 6.37 4.81
C GLU A 22 -14.40 7.07 3.74
N ALA A 23 -13.30 7.72 4.14
CA ALA A 23 -12.38 8.36 3.21
C ALA A 23 -11.72 7.36 2.25
N GLU A 24 -11.30 6.19 2.75
CA GLU A 24 -10.76 5.11 1.90
C GLU A 24 -11.79 4.59 0.89
N GLN A 25 -13.07 4.55 1.26
CA GLN A 25 -14.14 4.17 0.36
C GLN A 25 -14.41 5.24 -0.71
N HIS A 26 -14.51 6.51 -0.31
CA HIS A 26 -14.69 7.63 -1.22
C HIS A 26 -13.51 7.78 -2.22
N LEU A 27 -12.28 7.52 -1.76
CA LEU A 27 -11.11 7.49 -2.64
C LEU A 27 -11.20 6.40 -3.72
N LYS A 28 -11.77 5.23 -3.40
CA LYS A 28 -12.00 4.17 -4.39
C LYS A 28 -13.05 4.58 -5.41
N GLU A 29 -14.11 5.24 -4.97
CA GLU A 29 -15.19 5.74 -5.84
C GLU A 29 -14.67 6.80 -6.81
N ILE A 30 -13.97 7.83 -6.30
CA ILE A 30 -13.34 8.85 -7.14
C ILE A 30 -12.39 8.20 -8.16
N LYS A 31 -11.57 7.24 -7.72
CA LYS A 31 -10.65 6.55 -8.64
C LYS A 31 -11.40 5.83 -9.76
N ALA A 32 -12.48 5.13 -9.43
CA ALA A 32 -13.28 4.42 -10.42
C ALA A 32 -13.94 5.40 -11.42
N GLU A 33 -14.47 6.51 -10.93
CA GLU A 33 -15.05 7.56 -11.79
C GLU A 33 -13.98 8.21 -12.68
N MET A 34 -12.78 8.48 -12.15
CA MET A 34 -11.65 8.98 -12.93
C MET A 34 -11.26 8.01 -14.05
N ASP A 35 -11.15 6.71 -13.73
CA ASP A 35 -10.79 5.68 -14.71
C ASP A 35 -11.88 5.57 -15.83
N GLU A 36 -13.17 5.69 -15.47
CA GLU A 36 -14.28 5.68 -16.43
C GLU A 36 -14.28 6.93 -17.34
N VAL A 37 -14.10 8.11 -16.75
CA VAL A 37 -14.07 9.38 -17.49
C VAL A 37 -12.83 9.46 -18.39
N ASP A 38 -11.68 9.00 -17.93
CA ASP A 38 -10.45 8.92 -18.72
C ASP A 38 -10.64 8.01 -19.94
N TYR A 39 -11.22 6.82 -19.73
CA TYR A 39 -11.55 5.90 -20.82
C TYR A 39 -12.46 6.56 -21.87
N ARG A 40 -13.60 7.12 -21.45
CA ARG A 40 -14.55 7.77 -22.38
C ARG A 40 -13.93 8.96 -23.10
N LEU A 41 -13.15 9.77 -22.39
CA LEU A 41 -12.46 10.92 -23.00
C LEU A 41 -11.45 10.43 -24.04
N SER A 42 -10.70 9.37 -23.74
CA SER A 42 -9.74 8.77 -24.68
C SER A 42 -10.41 8.20 -25.93
N GLU A 43 -11.57 7.54 -25.79
CA GLU A 43 -12.37 7.05 -26.93
C GLU A 43 -12.84 8.21 -27.80
N LEU A 44 -13.44 9.23 -27.20
CA LEU A 44 -13.91 10.41 -27.94
C LEU A 44 -12.76 11.12 -28.67
N MET A 45 -11.61 11.28 -28.01
CA MET A 45 -10.41 11.86 -28.62
C MET A 45 -9.90 11.01 -29.79
N ALA A 46 -9.96 9.68 -29.70
CA ALA A 46 -9.57 8.79 -30.79
C ALA A 46 -10.57 8.87 -31.96
N GLU A 47 -11.88 8.83 -31.68
CA GLU A 47 -12.95 8.94 -32.68
C GLU A 47 -12.94 10.28 -33.41
N SER A 48 -12.60 11.36 -32.70
CA SER A 48 -12.50 12.71 -33.27
C SER A 48 -11.10 13.04 -33.81
N GLU A 49 -10.21 12.05 -33.91
CA GLU A 49 -8.81 12.21 -34.35
C GLU A 49 -8.06 13.35 -33.63
N THR A 50 -8.44 13.62 -32.37
CA THR A 50 -7.94 14.73 -31.56
C THR A 50 -6.79 14.28 -30.68
N GLN A 51 -5.56 14.55 -31.11
CA GLN A 51 -4.37 14.15 -30.36
C GLN A 51 -4.22 14.89 -29.02
N ASN A 52 -4.62 16.16 -28.95
CA ASN A 52 -4.58 16.96 -27.73
C ASN A 52 -5.53 18.16 -27.80
N PHE A 53 -5.92 18.69 -26.65
CA PHE A 53 -6.65 19.96 -26.53
C PHE A 53 -6.33 20.64 -25.20
N THR A 54 -6.58 21.96 -25.13
CA THR A 54 -6.41 22.74 -23.88
C THR A 54 -7.75 23.30 -23.43
N ARG A 55 -8.10 23.06 -22.16
CA ARG A 55 -9.32 23.61 -21.54
C ARG A 55 -8.99 24.09 -20.14
N ALA A 56 -9.42 25.31 -19.79
CA ALA A 56 -9.21 25.90 -18.47
C ALA A 56 -7.74 25.87 -17.98
N GLY A 57 -6.79 26.12 -18.89
CA GLY A 57 -5.36 26.10 -18.56
C GLY A 57 -4.72 24.71 -18.42
N THR A 58 -5.48 23.64 -18.65
CA THR A 58 -5.00 22.25 -18.61
C THR A 58 -4.96 21.67 -20.02
N MET A 59 -3.83 21.07 -20.40
CA MET A 59 -3.68 20.34 -21.66
C MET A 59 -3.97 18.86 -21.45
N PHE A 60 -4.83 18.30 -22.28
CA PHE A 60 -5.19 16.89 -22.33
C PHE A 60 -4.58 16.31 -23.60
N CYS A 61 -3.88 15.19 -23.51
CA CYS A 61 -3.24 14.55 -24.66
C CYS A 61 -3.50 13.05 -24.67
N LEU A 62 -3.80 12.50 -25.84
CA LEU A 62 -3.92 11.06 -26.03
C LEU A 62 -2.52 10.47 -25.94
N THR A 63 -2.31 9.54 -25.02
CA THR A 63 -1.03 8.82 -24.88
C THR A 63 -1.28 7.33 -24.83
N THR A 64 -0.52 6.58 -25.62
CA THR A 64 -0.49 5.12 -25.54
C THR A 64 0.66 4.70 -24.61
N LYS A 65 0.32 4.04 -23.51
CA LYS A 65 1.29 3.40 -22.62
C LYS A 65 1.13 1.89 -22.70
N THR A 66 2.25 1.17 -22.81
CA THR A 66 2.22 -0.29 -22.68
C THR A 66 2.10 -0.64 -21.21
N HIS A 67 1.02 -1.32 -20.86
CA HIS A 67 0.84 -1.91 -19.54
C HIS A 67 1.11 -3.42 -19.64
N ALA A 68 2.04 -3.90 -18.81
CA ALA A 68 2.32 -5.32 -18.65
C ALA A 68 2.06 -5.72 -17.20
N SER A 69 1.35 -6.83 -17.01
CA SER A 69 1.11 -7.43 -15.70
C SER A 69 1.55 -8.89 -15.74
N ALA A 70 1.99 -9.40 -14.58
CA ALA A 70 2.32 -10.81 -14.45
C ALA A 70 1.05 -11.65 -14.64
N VAL A 71 1.16 -12.72 -15.44
CA VAL A 71 0.08 -13.70 -15.56
C VAL A 71 -0.12 -14.38 -14.21
N ALA A 72 -1.39 -14.51 -13.80
CA ALA A 72 -1.75 -15.15 -12.53
C ALA A 72 -1.13 -16.55 -12.42
N GLY A 73 -0.51 -16.85 -11.28
CA GLY A 73 0.15 -18.13 -11.01
C GLY A 73 1.53 -18.33 -11.65
N ARG A 74 2.02 -17.41 -12.51
CA ARG A 74 3.31 -17.53 -13.22
C ARG A 74 4.40 -16.58 -12.72
N LYS A 75 4.27 -16.09 -11.49
CA LYS A 75 5.20 -15.10 -10.93
C LYS A 75 6.64 -15.63 -10.84
N GLU A 76 6.80 -16.88 -10.40
CA GLU A 76 8.11 -17.53 -10.28
C GLU A 76 8.80 -17.72 -11.65
N GLU A 77 8.03 -18.15 -12.66
CA GLU A 77 8.52 -18.29 -14.04
C GLU A 77 8.93 -16.92 -14.61
N LEU A 78 8.13 -15.88 -14.37
CA LEU A 78 8.45 -14.51 -14.77
C LEU A 78 9.75 -14.02 -14.12
N PHE A 79 9.91 -14.23 -12.81
CA PHE A 79 11.12 -13.83 -12.09
C PHE A 79 12.35 -14.56 -12.61
N SER A 80 12.22 -15.87 -12.83
CA SER A 80 13.29 -16.68 -13.39
C SER A 80 13.69 -16.21 -14.80
N ALA A 81 12.70 -15.92 -15.65
CA ALA A 81 12.93 -15.39 -17.00
C ALA A 81 13.59 -14.02 -16.99
N LEU A 82 13.16 -13.10 -16.11
CA LEU A 82 13.78 -11.78 -15.95
C LEU A 82 15.23 -11.88 -15.49
N ARG A 83 15.53 -12.75 -14.50
CA ARG A 83 16.90 -12.98 -14.03
C ARG A 83 17.79 -13.60 -15.10
N ALA A 84 17.29 -14.63 -15.81
CA ALA A 84 18.01 -15.25 -16.92
C ALA A 84 18.28 -14.27 -18.07
N GLY A 85 17.38 -13.31 -18.28
CA GLY A 85 17.53 -12.22 -19.25
C GLY A 85 18.46 -11.07 -18.79
N GLY A 86 19.04 -11.13 -17.58
CA GLY A 86 19.89 -10.07 -17.05
C GLY A 86 19.13 -8.87 -16.46
N PHE A 87 17.80 -8.96 -16.33
CA PHE A 87 16.94 -7.92 -15.76
C PHE A 87 16.54 -8.23 -14.32
N GLY A 88 17.47 -8.82 -13.56
CA GLY A 88 17.25 -9.19 -12.16
C GLY A 88 16.85 -7.99 -11.29
N ASP A 89 17.32 -6.79 -11.62
CA ASP A 89 17.02 -5.56 -10.88
C ASP A 89 15.55 -5.13 -10.96
N LEU A 90 14.77 -5.66 -11.93
CA LEU A 90 13.32 -5.47 -11.98
C LEU A 90 12.58 -6.33 -10.93
N VAL A 91 13.25 -7.35 -10.38
CA VAL A 91 12.69 -8.25 -9.37
C VAL A 91 13.02 -7.71 -7.98
N TYR A 92 12.01 -7.18 -7.29
CA TYR A 92 12.13 -6.71 -5.91
C TYR A 92 11.75 -7.82 -4.93
N GLU A 93 12.73 -8.34 -4.18
CA GLU A 93 12.52 -9.30 -3.11
C GLU A 93 12.33 -8.55 -1.79
N THR A 94 11.20 -8.80 -1.12
CA THR A 94 10.87 -8.19 0.16
C THR A 94 10.77 -9.23 1.24
N VAL A 95 11.24 -8.87 2.43
CA VAL A 95 10.90 -9.58 3.65
C VAL A 95 9.60 -8.99 4.19
N ASN A 96 8.64 -9.84 4.54
CA ASN A 96 7.40 -9.39 5.17
C ASN A 96 7.70 -8.78 6.54
N ALA A 97 7.33 -7.51 6.75
CA ALA A 97 7.63 -6.80 7.98
C ALA A 97 7.02 -7.42 9.25
N ASN A 98 5.84 -8.06 9.14
CA ASN A 98 5.20 -8.72 10.27
C ASN A 98 5.91 -10.03 10.62
N SER A 99 6.25 -10.84 9.60
CA SER A 99 7.04 -12.06 9.79
C SER A 99 8.42 -11.74 10.34
N LEU A 100 9.08 -10.69 9.83
CA LEU A 100 10.36 -10.23 10.34
C LEU A 100 10.26 -9.76 11.79
N SER A 101 9.24 -8.97 12.14
CA SER A 101 9.02 -8.53 13.52
C SER A 101 8.83 -9.71 14.49
N ALA A 102 8.05 -10.72 14.09
CA ALA A 102 7.84 -11.92 14.89
C ALA A 102 9.14 -12.70 15.07
N PHE A 103 9.86 -12.94 13.99
CA PHE A 103 11.15 -13.63 14.00
C PHE A 103 12.19 -12.89 14.86
N VAL A 104 12.35 -11.57 14.69
CA VAL A 104 13.30 -10.77 15.49
C VAL A 104 12.95 -10.83 16.98
N LYS A 105 11.66 -10.80 17.33
CA LYS A 105 11.22 -10.94 18.73
C LYS A 105 11.62 -12.29 19.33
N GLU A 106 11.46 -13.38 18.57
CA GLU A 106 11.90 -14.72 18.99
C GLU A 106 13.42 -14.77 19.18
N GLN A 107 14.19 -14.22 18.22
CA GLN A 107 15.65 -14.18 18.31
C GLN A 107 16.16 -13.37 19.50
N VAL A 108 15.53 -12.24 19.82
CA VAL A 108 15.86 -11.44 21.00
C VAL A 108 15.58 -12.22 22.29
N ALA A 109 14.44 -12.91 22.38
CA ALA A 109 14.09 -13.70 23.56
C ALA A 109 15.03 -14.91 23.77
N GLU A 110 15.46 -15.57 22.69
CA GLU A 110 16.41 -16.68 22.75
C GLU A 110 17.85 -16.22 23.07
N ASN A 111 18.17 -14.96 22.78
CA ASN A 111 19.50 -14.37 22.98
C ASN A 111 19.56 -13.46 24.22
N GLY A 112 18.79 -13.78 25.27
CA GLY A 112 18.86 -13.07 26.55
C GLY A 112 18.36 -11.63 26.52
N ASP A 113 17.26 -11.39 25.78
CA ASP A 113 16.66 -10.08 25.55
C ASP A 113 17.57 -9.08 24.81
N MET A 114 18.56 -9.58 24.07
CA MET A 114 19.47 -8.79 23.25
C MET A 114 19.36 -9.13 21.77
N LEU A 115 19.41 -8.12 20.89
CA LEU A 115 19.47 -8.33 19.45
C LEU A 115 20.77 -9.05 19.06
N PRO A 116 20.73 -10.13 18.27
CA PRO A 116 21.93 -10.79 17.78
C PRO A 116 22.78 -9.89 16.87
N ASP A 117 24.11 -9.99 16.98
CA ASP A 117 25.06 -9.14 16.23
C ASP A 117 24.85 -9.18 14.71
N TRP A 118 24.42 -10.32 14.15
CA TRP A 118 24.20 -10.46 12.71
C TRP A 118 22.98 -9.68 12.19
N LEU A 119 22.09 -9.25 13.09
CA LEU A 119 20.96 -8.34 12.79
C LEU A 119 21.25 -6.90 13.17
N ASP A 120 22.34 -6.63 13.90
CA ASP A 120 22.70 -5.29 14.33
C ASP A 120 22.94 -4.36 13.13
N GLY A 121 22.39 -3.15 13.19
CA GLY A 121 22.41 -2.19 12.08
C GLY A 121 21.57 -2.56 10.85
N LEU A 122 21.02 -3.77 10.77
CA LEU A 122 20.16 -4.22 9.66
C LEU A 122 18.67 -4.06 9.96
N VAL A 123 18.29 -4.07 11.24
CA VAL A 123 16.90 -3.88 11.69
C VAL A 123 16.81 -2.78 12.73
N ASN A 124 15.68 -2.08 12.75
CA ASN A 124 15.33 -1.14 13.80
C ASN A 124 14.31 -1.78 14.74
N VAL A 125 14.70 -2.07 15.98
CA VAL A 125 13.85 -2.72 16.98
C VAL A 125 13.39 -1.69 18.00
N PHE A 126 12.08 -1.52 18.12
CA PHE A 126 11.47 -0.67 19.14
C PHE A 126 10.12 -1.25 19.58
N GLU A 127 9.77 -1.02 20.85
CA GLU A 127 8.46 -1.37 21.37
C GLU A 127 7.46 -0.23 21.14
N LYS A 128 6.27 -0.59 20.65
CA LYS A 128 5.17 0.35 20.47
C LYS A 128 3.92 -0.16 21.20
N THR A 129 3.57 0.49 22.30
CA THR A 129 2.28 0.25 22.97
C THR A 129 1.15 0.85 22.14
N THR A 130 0.14 0.05 21.82
CA THR A 130 -1.03 0.49 21.03
C THR A 130 -2.32 -0.01 21.65
N VAL A 131 -3.42 0.69 21.37
CA VAL A 131 -4.77 0.28 21.83
C VAL A 131 -5.44 -0.57 20.75
N GLY A 132 -5.78 -1.81 21.10
CA GLY A 132 -6.59 -2.70 20.27
C GLY A 132 -8.08 -2.39 20.39
N VAL A 133 -8.77 -2.15 19.28
CA VAL A 133 -10.23 -1.94 19.25
C VAL A 133 -10.89 -3.22 18.75
N ARG A 134 -11.83 -3.77 19.53
CA ARG A 134 -12.61 -4.96 19.20
C ARG A 134 -14.07 -4.73 19.60
N LYS A 135 -15.02 -5.34 18.87
CA LYS A 135 -16.42 -5.37 19.30
C LYS A 135 -16.54 -6.20 20.57
N ALA A 136 -17.29 -5.71 21.56
CA ALA A 136 -17.62 -6.50 22.74
C ALA A 136 -18.59 -7.63 22.36
N ALA A 137 -18.43 -8.81 22.97
CA ALA A 137 -19.47 -9.82 22.97
C ALA A 137 -20.67 -9.30 23.77
N LYS A 138 -21.88 -9.61 23.30
CA LYS A 138 -23.14 -9.15 23.87
C LYS A 138 -23.44 -9.85 25.20
#